data_AF-A0A7L0LRL3-F1
#
_entry.id   AF-A0A7L0LRL3-F1
#
_cell.length_a   1.000
_cell.length_b   1.000
_cell.length_c   1.000
_cell.angle_alpha   90.00
_cell.angle_beta   90.00
_cell.angle_gamma   90.00
#
_symmetry.space_group_name_H-M   'P 1'
#
loop_
_entity.id
_entity.type
_entity.pdbx_description
1 polymer ?
#
loop_
_entity_poly.entity_id
_entity_poly.type
_entity_poly.pdbx_seq_one_letter_code
_entity_poly.pdbx_strand_id
1 'polypeptide(L)' 'PPNLDINHVMRLADLRKKLPEAAFGKKNYTGNEVCFQGVYSSLYEVEISNKDQSKMDQLVKKLKEKDLVSV' A
#
# COMPACT_ATOMS: atom_id res chain seq x y z
N PRO A 1 5.89 -10.72 9.49
CA PRO A 1 6.59 -9.84 10.45
C PRO A 1 5.59 -9.05 11.29
N PRO A 2 5.72 -9.00 12.62
CA PRO A 2 4.74 -8.36 13.51
C PRO A 2 4.79 -6.82 13.49
N ASN A 3 5.83 -6.22 12.90
CA ASN A 3 5.96 -4.77 12.75
C ASN A 3 6.15 -4.43 11.27
N LEU A 4 5.33 -3.50 10.76
CA LEU A 4 5.49 -2.91 9.43
C LEU A 4 6.38 -1.67 9.59
N ASP A 5 7.60 -1.74 9.08
CA ASP A 5 8.57 -0.66 9.20
C ASP A 5 8.57 0.19 7.94
N ILE A 6 8.07 1.42 8.04
CA ILE A 6 7.94 2.35 6.90
C ILE A 6 9.31 3.00 6.67
N ASN A 7 10.17 2.27 5.97
CA ASN A 7 11.52 2.76 5.66
C ASN A 7 11.55 3.65 4.41
N HIS A 8 10.51 3.58 3.57
CA HIS A 8 10.48 4.28 2.29
C HIS A 8 9.14 4.96 2.02
N VAL A 9 9.22 6.28 1.78
CA VAL A 9 8.11 7.11 1.31
C VAL A 9 8.44 7.56 -0.10
N MET A 10 7.50 7.39 -1.03
CA MET A 10 7.66 7.84 -2.41
C MET A 10 6.36 8.43 -2.97
N ARG A 11 6.43 9.12 -4.12
CA ARG A 11 5.23 9.59 -4.82
C ARG A 11 4.45 8.42 -5.39
N LEU A 12 3.12 8.50 -5.35
CA LEU A 12 2.24 7.50 -5.95
C LEU A 12 2.52 7.28 -7.44
N ALA A 13 2.77 8.37 -8.18
CA ALA A 13 3.08 8.30 -9.61
C ALA A 13 4.36 7.51 -9.88
N ASP A 14 5.38 7.63 -9.02
CA ASP A 14 6.63 6.91 -9.18
C ASP A 14 6.49 5.45 -8.76
N LEU A 15 5.62 5.14 -7.79
CA LEU A 15 5.29 3.76 -7.44
C LEU A 15 4.58 3.05 -8.59
N ARG A 16 3.62 3.73 -9.24
CA ARG A 16 2.90 3.22 -10.41
C ARG A 16 3.79 2.89 -11.61
N LYS A 17 4.94 3.55 -11.73
CA LYS A 17 5.93 3.22 -12.78
C LYS A 17 6.75 1.96 -12.45
N LYS A 18 6.86 1.61 -11.17
CA LYS A 18 7.67 0.48 -10.69
C LYS A 18 6.89 -0.83 -10.58
N LEU A 19 5.58 -0.74 -10.36
CA LEU A 19 4.72 -1.90 -10.20
C LEU A 19 3.81 -2.10 -11.41
N PRO A 20 3.46 -3.34 -11.77
CA PRO A 20 2.52 -3.58 -12.85
C PRO A 20 1.13 -3.03 -12.52
N GLU A 21 0.41 -2.57 -13.56
CA GLU A 21 -0.95 -2.01 -13.40
C GLU A 21 -1.89 -2.97 -12.66
N ALA A 22 -1.72 -4.28 -12.88
CA ALA A 22 -2.52 -5.32 -12.26
C ALA A 22 -2.48 -5.26 -10.72
N ALA A 23 -1.37 -4.83 -10.12
CA ALA A 23 -1.21 -4.74 -8.67
C ALA A 23 -2.11 -3.67 -8.03
N PHE A 24 -2.61 -2.68 -8.79
CA PHE A 24 -3.37 -1.55 -8.27
C PHE A 24 -4.89 -1.72 -8.34
N GLY A 25 -5.39 -2.67 -9.13
CA GLY A 25 -6.82 -2.89 -9.31
C GLY A 25 -7.33 -4.05 -8.47
N LYS A 26 -8.21 -3.81 -7.50
CA LYS A 26 -8.82 -4.88 -6.68
C LYS A 26 -9.50 -5.97 -7.51
N LYS A 27 -10.08 -5.58 -8.66
CA LYS A 27 -10.69 -6.50 -9.63
C LYS A 27 -9.71 -7.47 -10.31
N ASN A 28 -8.41 -7.20 -10.24
CA ASN A 28 -7.38 -8.03 -10.86
C ASN A 28 -6.91 -9.17 -9.93
N TYR A 29 -7.34 -9.17 -8.67
CA TYR A 29 -7.00 -10.20 -7.69
C TYR A 29 -8.02 -11.33 -7.74
N THR A 30 -7.52 -12.57 -7.78
CA THR A 30 -8.32 -13.77 -7.56
C THR A 30 -8.09 -14.20 -6.12
N GLY A 31 -9.08 -13.98 -5.25
CA GLY A 31 -8.85 -14.02 -3.82
C GLY A 31 -7.96 -12.85 -3.39
N ASN A 32 -6.84 -13.16 -2.73
CA ASN A 32 -5.89 -12.14 -2.26
C ASN A 32 -4.64 -12.05 -3.14
N GLU A 33 -4.60 -12.72 -4.28
CA GLU A 33 -3.36 -12.88 -5.05
C GLU A 33 -3.56 -12.50 -6.52
N VAL A 34 -2.53 -11.91 -7.10
CA VAL A 34 -2.44 -11.64 -8.54
C VAL A 34 -1.04 -11.97 -9.03
N CYS A 35 -0.98 -12.68 -10.15
CA CYS A 35 0.25 -12.87 -10.91
C CYS A 35 0.09 -12.18 -12.26
N PHE A 36 0.90 -11.18 -12.53
CA PHE A 36 0.83 -10.43 -13.79
C PHE A 36 2.22 -10.05 -14.26
N GLN A 37 2.52 -10.36 -15.53
CA GLN A 37 3.84 -10.11 -16.13
C GLN A 37 5.02 -10.67 -15.32
N GLY A 38 4.85 -11.84 -14.69
CA GLY A 38 5.90 -12.48 -13.89
C GLY A 38 6.09 -11.89 -12.49
N VAL A 39 5.27 -10.91 -12.09
CA VAL A 39 5.27 -10.34 -10.73
C VAL A 39 4.11 -10.93 -9.95
N TYR A 40 4.40 -11.43 -8.76
CA TYR A 40 3.41 -11.91 -7.81
C TYR A 40 3.11 -10.82 -6.77
N SER A 41 1.84 -10.52 -6.54
CA SER A 41 1.40 -9.57 -5.53
C SER A 41 0.30 -10.18 -4.68
N SER A 42 0.40 -10.01 -3.37
CA SER A 42 -0.59 -10.46 -2.40
C SER A 42 -1.16 -9.26 -1.65
N LEU A 43 -2.49 -9.20 -1.53
CA LEU A 43 -3.20 -8.18 -0.79
C LEU A 43 -3.39 -8.67 0.66
N TYR A 44 -2.88 -7.89 1.61
CA TYR A 44 -3.10 -8.12 3.04
C TYR A 44 -3.88 -6.95 3.63
N GLU A 45 -4.92 -7.26 4.38
CA GLU A 45 -5.58 -6.28 5.24
C GLU A 45 -4.81 -6.18 6.55
N VAL A 46 -4.44 -4.95 6.92
CA VAL A 46 -3.72 -4.70 8.18
C VAL A 46 -4.73 -4.19 9.19
N GLU A 47 -4.95 -4.97 10.25
CA GLU A 47 -5.66 -4.51 11.43
C GLU A 47 -4.72 -3.64 12.28
N ILE A 48 -5.04 -2.36 12.39
CA ILE A 48 -4.27 -1.43 13.22
C ILE A 48 -4.86 -1.43 14.63
N SER A 49 -4.01 -1.59 15.65
CA SER A 49 -4.44 -1.44 17.04
C SER A 49 -4.96 -0.01 17.27
N ASN A 50 -6.19 0.13 17.78
CA ASN A 50 -6.84 1.41 18.07
C ASN A 50 -6.12 2.32 19.09
N LYS A 51 -4.94 1.91 19.59
CA LYS A 51 -4.17 2.65 20.60
C LYS A 51 -3.80 4.07 20.17
N ASP A 52 -3.71 4.36 18.87
CA ASP A 52 -3.30 5.66 18.34
C ASP A 52 -4.00 6.05 17.02
N GLN A 53 -5.30 5.75 16.89
CA GLN A 53 -6.07 5.99 15.66
C GLN A 53 -5.92 7.42 15.11
N SER A 54 -5.92 8.44 15.97
CA SER A 54 -5.79 9.84 15.57
C SER A 54 -4.44 10.17 14.89
N LYS A 55 -3.34 9.55 15.35
CA LYS A 55 -2.02 9.71 14.72
C LYS A 55 -2.00 9.04 13.35
N MET A 56 -2.65 7.88 13.22
CA MET A 56 -2.79 7.18 11.94
C MET A 56 -3.62 7.96 10.93
N ASP A 57 -4.74 8.52 11.37
CA ASP A 57 -5.58 9.37 10.51
C ASP A 57 -4.82 10.60 10.02
N GLN A 58 -4.03 11.24 10.90
CA GLN A 58 -3.16 12.36 10.53
C GLN A 58 -2.09 11.94 9.52
N LEU A 59 -1.46 10.77 9.68
CA LEU A 59 -0.48 10.25 8.73
C LEU A 59 -1.13 10.02 7.36
N VAL A 60 -2.27 9.33 7.31
CA VAL A 60 -3.01 9.06 6.07
C VAL A 60 -3.41 10.37 5.39
N LYS A 61 -3.86 11.37 6.16
CA LYS A 61 -4.19 12.70 5.63
C LYS A 61 -2.96 13.37 4.99
N LYS A 62 -1.83 13.42 5.70
CA LYS A 62 -0.58 14.02 5.20
C LYS A 62 -0.05 13.32 3.95
N LEU A 63 -0.18 12.00 3.87
CA LEU A 63 0.22 11.23 2.69
C LEU A 63 -0.69 11.57 1.49
N LYS A 64 -2.01 11.61 1.69
CA LYS A 64 -2.98 11.99 0.65
C LYS A 64 -2.77 13.42 0.14
N GLU A 65 -2.57 14.39 1.04
CA GLU A 65 -2.32 15.79 0.66
C GLU A 65 -1.07 15.99 -0.21
N LYS A 66 -0.10 15.07 -0.12
CA LYS A 66 1.18 15.15 -0.84
C LYS A 66 1.29 14.13 -1.97
N ASP A 67 0.24 13.37 -2.28
CA ASP A 67 0.26 12.24 -3.22
C ASP A 67 1.41 11.25 -2.94
N LEU A 68 1.66 11.00 -1.66
CA LEU A 68 2.69 10.08 -1.18
C LEU A 68 2.09 8.73 -0.79
N VAL A 69 2.92 7.71 -0.89
CA VAL A 69 2.63 6.34 -0.47
C VAL A 69 3.81 5.79 0.33
N SER A 70 3.47 4.98 1.33
CA SER A 70 4.41 4.16 2.08
C SER A 70 4.46 2.79 1.43
N VAL A 71 5.66 2.23 1.26
CA VAL A 71 5.89 0.89 0.70
C VAL A 71 6.79 0.10 1.64
#